data_AF-A0A2N1XPV4-F1
#
_entry.id   AF-A0A2N1XPV4-F1
#
_cell.length_a   1.000
_cell.length_b   1.000
_cell.length_c   1.000
_cell.angle_alpha   90.00
_cell.angle_beta   90.00
_cell.angle_gamma   90.00
#
_symmetry.space_group_name_H-M   'P 1'
#
loop_
_entity.id
_entity.type
_entity.pdbx_description
1 polymer ?
#
loop_
_entity_poly.entity_id
_entity_poly.type
_entity_poly.pdbx_seq_one_letter_code
_entity_poly.pdbx_strand_id
1 'polypeptide(L)' 'MTGLPKQKRLFFDLTDTHLIDHTVMAFIDHFAEDYARLGGQCEIGLDEHKGFSSHPVAARSK' A
#
# COMPACT_ATOMS: atom_id res chain seq x y z
N MET A 1 17.23 -13.79 8.89
CA MET A 1 16.23 -12.79 8.46
C MET A 1 14.86 -13.26 8.92
N THR A 2 14.30 -12.63 9.94
CA THR A 2 12.93 -12.88 10.39
C THR A 2 11.97 -12.33 9.33
N GLY A 3 11.31 -13.21 8.58
CA GLY A 3 10.28 -12.83 7.61
C GLY A 3 9.07 -12.19 8.29
N LEU A 4 8.24 -11.48 7.53
CA LEU A 4 7.01 -10.88 8.03
C LEU A 4 6.10 -11.97 8.65
N PRO A 5 5.43 -11.66 9.78
CA PRO A 5 4.51 -12.60 10.39
C PRO A 5 3.40 -12.94 9.39
N LYS A 6 3.10 -14.23 9.23
CA LYS A 6 2.01 -14.69 8.37
C LYS A 6 0.67 -14.44 9.05
N GLN A 7 -0.38 -14.26 8.26
CA GLN A 7 -1.77 -14.20 8.75
C GLN A 7 -2.06 -13.07 9.74
N LYS A 8 -1.29 -11.98 9.66
CA LYS A 8 -1.55 -10.76 10.41
C LYS A 8 -2.07 -9.67 9.48
N ARG A 9 -2.54 -8.59 10.11
CA ARG A 9 -2.86 -7.35 9.42
C ARG A 9 -1.61 -6.49 9.41
N LEU A 10 -1.22 -6.02 8.22
CA LEU A 10 -0.15 -5.04 8.02
C LEU A 10 -0.79 -3.71 7.63
N PHE A 11 -0.28 -2.62 8.19
CA PHE A 11 -0.71 -1.27 7.87
C PHE A 11 0.45 -0.52 7.23
N PHE A 12 0.27 -0.06 6.00
CA PHE A 12 1.19 0.85 5.32
C PHE A 12 0.85 2.27 5.76
N ASP A 13 1.59 2.75 6.76
CA ASP A 13 1.49 4.14 7.22
C ASP A 13 2.23 5.06 6.24
N LEU A 14 1.46 5.87 5.51
CA LEU A 14 1.97 6.88 4.58
C LEU A 14 1.63 8.30 5.06
N THR A 15 1.23 8.46 6.32
CA THR A 15 0.80 9.75 6.87
C THR A 15 1.88 10.81 6.76
N ASP A 16 3.17 10.48 6.89
CA ASP A 16 4.27 11.47 6.73
C ASP A 16 4.80 11.58 5.29
N THR A 17 4.13 10.98 4.32
CA THR A 17 4.55 11.01 2.91
C THR A 17 3.82 12.12 2.14
N HIS A 18 4.57 12.98 1.44
CA HIS A 18 3.99 14.05 0.63
C HIS A 18 3.54 13.58 -0.77
N LEU A 19 4.38 12.79 -1.45
CA LEU A 19 4.14 12.29 -2.81
C LEU A 19 4.40 10.78 -2.84
N ILE A 20 3.45 10.04 -3.40
CA ILE A 20 3.53 8.61 -3.65
C ILE A 20 3.38 8.43 -5.16
N ASP A 21 4.41 7.95 -5.83
CA ASP A 21 4.32 7.71 -7.27
C ASP A 21 3.59 6.39 -7.58
N HIS A 22 3.30 6.20 -8.88
CA HIS A 22 2.60 5.01 -9.36
C HIS A 22 3.39 3.70 -9.16
N THR A 23 4.72 3.77 -9.06
CA THR A 23 5.57 2.59 -8.88
C THR A 23 5.44 2.05 -7.46
N VAL A 24 5.37 2.95 -6.46
CA VAL A 24 5.11 2.57 -5.06
C VAL A 24 3.68 2.04 -4.91
N MET A 25 2.70 2.69 -5.54
CA MET A 25 1.32 2.21 -5.52
C MET A 25 1.19 0.81 -6.11
N ALA A 26 1.82 0.55 -7.26
CA ALA A 26 1.82 -0.77 -7.90
C ALA A 26 2.58 -1.82 -7.06
N PHE A 27 3.68 -1.43 -6.42
CA PHE A 27 4.40 -2.31 -5.50
C PHE A 27 3.52 -2.75 -4.32
N ILE A 28 2.84 -1.82 -3.66
CA ILE A 28 1.99 -2.14 -2.51
C ILE A 28 0.81 -3.01 -2.95
N ASP A 29 0.22 -2.75 -4.11
CA ASP A 29 -0.86 -3.55 -4.68
C ASP A 29 -0.43 -5.01 -4.88
N HIS A 30 0.67 -5.24 -5.61
CA HIS A 30 1.22 -6.60 -5.81
C HIS A 30 1.63 -7.27 -4.49
N PHE A 31 2.25 -6.53 -3.58
CA PHE A 31 2.61 -7.06 -2.26
C PHE A 31 1.37 -7.49 -1.48
N ALA A 32 0.30 -6.69 -1.51
CA ALA A 32 -0.94 -7.00 -0.81
C ALA A 32 -1.62 -8.25 -1.39
N GLU A 33 -1.64 -8.41 -2.72
CA GLU A 33 -2.13 -9.63 -3.38
C GLU A 33 -1.34 -10.86 -2.93
N ASP A 34 0.00 -10.78 -2.93
CA ASP A 34 0.89 -11.86 -2.53
C ASP A 34 0.69 -12.24 -1.06
N TYR A 35 0.59 -11.22 -0.19
CA TYR A 35 0.40 -11.41 1.24
C TYR A 35 -0.99 -11.98 1.57
N ALA A 36 -2.02 -11.56 0.83
CA ALA A 36 -3.37 -12.11 0.94
C ALA A 36 -3.43 -13.60 0.57
N ARG A 37 -2.68 -14.04 -0.45
CA ARG A 37 -2.55 -15.46 -0.80
C ARG A 37 -1.91 -16.31 0.30
N LEU A 38 -1.17 -15.68 1.21
CA LEU A 38 -0.59 -16.32 2.40
C LEU A 38 -1.48 -16.19 3.66
N GLY A 39 -2.72 -15.73 3.50
CA GLY A 39 -3.71 -15.55 4.56
C GLY A 39 -3.55 -14.26 5.38
N GLY A 40 -2.69 -13.34 4.94
CA GLY A 40 -2.51 -12.01 5.52
C GLY A 40 -3.51 -10.99 5.01
N GLN A 41 -3.48 -9.78 5.58
CA GLN A 41 -4.27 -8.64 5.16
C GLN A 41 -3.41 -7.38 5.15
N CYS A 42 -3.58 -6.52 4.16
CA CYS A 42 -2.93 -5.22 4.07
C CYS A 42 -3.97 -4.10 4.07
N GLU A 43 -3.67 -3.02 4.78
CA GLU A 43 -4.40 -1.75 4.75
C GLU A 43 -3.40 -0.63 4.44
N ILE A 44 -3.82 0.41 3.72
CA ILE A 44 -2.98 1.55 3.33
C ILE A 44 -3.64 2.83 3.84
N GLY A 45 -2.89 3.65 4.60
CA GLY A 45 -3.32 4.98 5.00
C GLY A 45 -3.17 5.98 3.86
N LEU A 46 -4.27 6.32 3.18
CA LEU A 46 -4.30 7.27 2.05
C LEU A 46 -5.30 8.41 2.27
N ASP A 47 -5.80 8.58 3.50
CA ASP A 47 -6.91 9.50 3.81
C ASP A 47 -6.60 10.96 3.45
N GLU A 48 -5.33 11.37 3.57
CA GLU A 48 -4.87 12.71 3.20
C GLU A 48 -4.40 12.80 1.73
N HIS A 49 -4.30 11.70 0.99
CA HIS A 49 -3.72 11.66 -0.35
C HIS A 49 -4.77 11.65 -1.46
N LYS A 50 -4.67 12.60 -2.39
CA LYS A 50 -5.50 12.67 -3.59
C LYS A 50 -4.78 12.05 -4.78
N GLY A 51 -5.46 11.17 -5.50
CA GLY A 51 -4.94 10.59 -6.74
C GLY A 51 -4.93 11.62 -7.87
N PHE A 52 -3.89 11.57 -8.71
CA PHE A 52 -3.82 12.39 -9.92
C PHE A 52 -4.78 11.93 -11.03
N SER A 53 -5.39 10.74 -10.89
CA SER A 53 -6.44 10.22 -11.77
C SER A 53 -7.32 9.20 -11.05
N SER A 54 -8.31 8.65 -11.75
CA SER A 54 -9.19 7.57 -11.25
C SER A 54 -8.55 6.18 -11.28
N HIS A 55 -7.31 6.06 -11.76
CA HIS A 55 -6.65 4.76 -11.84
C HIS A 55 -6.29 4.26 -10.43
N PRO A 56 -6.50 2.96 -10.09
CA PRO A 56 -6.28 2.46 -8.73
C PRO A 56 -4.86 2.71 -8.20
N VAL A 57 -3.86 2.51 -9.07
CA VAL A 57 -2.43 2.72 -8.77
C VAL A 57 -1.92 4.07 -9.28
N ALA A 58 -2.80 5.05 -9.48
CA ALA A 58 -2.38 6.40 -9.80
C ALA A 58 -1.46 6.95 -8.70
N ALA A 59 -0.46 7.73 -9.10
CA ALA A 59 0.30 8.55 -8.16
C ALA A 59 -0.65 9.41 -7.32
N ARG A 60 -0.23 9.73 -6.10
CA ARG A 60 -1.02 10.47 -5.12
C ARG A 60 -0.16 11.48 -4.39
N SER A 61 -0.71 12.63 -4.04
CA SER A 61 -0.06 13.60 -3.15
C SER A 61 -1.03 14.05 -2.06
N LYS A 62 -0.49 14.64 -0.99
CA LYS A 62 -1.30 15.44 -0.07
C LYS A 62 -1.87 16.68 -0.76
#